data_AF-A0A661F1U5-F1
#
_entry.id   AF-A0A661F1U5-F1
#
_cell.length_a   1.000
_cell.length_b   1.000
_cell.length_c   1.000
_cell.angle_alpha   90.00
_cell.angle_beta   90.00
_cell.angle_gamma   90.00
#
_symmetry.space_group_name_H-M   'P 1'
#
loop_
_entity.id
_entity.type
_entity.pdbx_description
1 polymer ?
#
loop_
_entity_poly.entity_id
_entity_poly.type
_entity_poly.pdbx_seq_one_letter_code
_entity_poly.pdbx_strand_id
1 'polypeptide(L)'
;VKQGQLLGYVADISNTQIRVAVEQADVALVRSATRGVQVRFYSEPLAPVNADIAREIPAAASRLPSKVLGSAGGGEFRVNPADETGLETAQQLFQFELQLTDAYPPAYFGERVQVRFDHGRETLAKQWFRVGRRLFLSSFGV
;
A
#
# COMPACT_ATOMS: atom_id res chain seq x y z
N VAL A 1 -15.23 20.14 -32.15
CA VAL A 1 -14.94 18.80 -31.57
C VAL A 1 -15.11 17.75 -32.65
N LYS A 2 -14.21 16.76 -32.74
CA LYS A 2 -14.30 15.67 -33.74
C LYS A 2 -15.00 14.46 -33.13
N GLN A 3 -15.71 13.68 -33.94
CA GLN A 3 -16.30 12.41 -33.49
C GLN A 3 -15.19 11.48 -33.00
N GLY A 4 -15.36 10.91 -31.79
CA GLY A 4 -14.35 10.08 -31.13
C GLY A 4 -13.26 10.85 -30.38
N GLN A 5 -13.32 12.19 -30.32
CA GLN A 5 -12.42 12.96 -29.48
C GLN A 5 -12.73 12.71 -28.00
N LEU A 6 -11.73 12.24 -27.23
CA LEU A 6 -11.84 12.10 -25.78
C LEU A 6 -12.08 13.48 -25.15
N LEU A 7 -13.23 13.65 -24.51
CA LEU A 7 -13.60 14.89 -23.80
C LEU A 7 -13.54 14.73 -22.28
N GLY A 8 -13.56 13.49 -21.78
CA GLY A 8 -13.51 13.21 -20.35
C GLY A 8 -13.73 11.73 -20.05
N TYR A 9 -13.60 11.39 -18.77
CA TYR A 9 -13.81 10.05 -18.23
C TYR A 9 -14.99 10.08 -17.26
N VAL A 10 -15.83 9.05 -17.30
CA VAL A 10 -16.88 8.80 -16.30
C VAL A 10 -16.43 7.58 -15.51
N ALA A 11 -16.33 7.72 -14.20
CA ALA A 11 -15.91 6.66 -13.30
C ALA A 11 -16.98 6.43 -12.23
N ASP A 12 -17.18 5.17 -11.87
CA ASP A 12 -18.05 4.80 -10.76
C ASP A 12 -17.28 4.91 -9.45
N ILE A 13 -17.72 5.82 -8.57
CA ILE A 13 -17.13 6.07 -7.24
C ILE A 13 -17.72 5.16 -6.15
N SER A 14 -18.79 4.41 -6.46
CA SER A 14 -19.51 3.61 -5.46
C SER A 14 -18.71 2.40 -4.97
N ASN A 15 -17.74 1.93 -5.76
CA ASN A 15 -16.94 0.74 -5.44
C ASN A 15 -15.45 1.07 -5.39
N THR A 16 -15.09 1.97 -4.49
CA THR A 16 -13.71 2.44 -4.32
C THR A 16 -12.81 1.30 -3.85
N GLN A 17 -11.85 0.93 -4.69
CA GLN A 17 -10.78 0.00 -4.35
C GLN A 17 -9.52 0.77 -4.01
N ILE A 18 -8.93 0.43 -2.87
CA ILE A 18 -7.70 1.05 -2.41
C ILE A 18 -6.55 0.11 -2.68
N ARG A 19 -5.54 0.60 -3.40
CA ARG A 19 -4.33 -0.17 -3.67
C ARG A 19 -3.21 0.25 -2.75
N VAL A 20 -2.67 -0.70 -2.01
CA VAL A 20 -1.56 -0.50 -1.08
C VAL A 20 -0.37 -1.37 -1.49
N ALA A 21 0.83 -0.81 -1.44
CA ALA A 21 2.06 -1.54 -1.61
C ALA A 21 2.66 -1.86 -0.24
N VAL A 22 3.17 -3.08 -0.07
CA VAL A 22 3.80 -3.59 1.16
C VAL A 22 5.15 -4.19 0.78
N GLU A 23 6.18 -3.93 1.57
CA GLU A 23 7.51 -4.50 1.36
C GLU A 23 7.51 -6.02 1.57
N GLN A 24 8.26 -6.77 0.75
CA GLN A 24 8.38 -8.23 0.86
C GLN A 24 8.66 -8.71 2.28
N ALA A 25 9.44 -7.94 3.05
CA ALA A 25 9.78 -8.27 4.43
C ALA A 25 8.54 -8.40 5.34
N ASP A 26 7.51 -7.59 5.11
CA ASP A 26 6.30 -7.49 5.95
C ASP A 26 5.10 -8.27 5.40
N VAL A 27 5.16 -8.73 4.14
CA VAL A 27 4.06 -9.46 3.48
C VAL A 27 3.62 -10.71 4.23
N ALA A 28 4.56 -11.48 4.79
CA ALA A 28 4.23 -12.66 5.57
C ALA A 28 3.36 -12.31 6.79
N LEU A 29 3.60 -11.15 7.40
CA LEU A 29 2.85 -10.66 8.54
C LEU A 29 1.44 -10.21 8.12
N VAL A 30 1.35 -9.42 7.04
CA VAL A 30 0.07 -8.96 6.47
C VAL A 30 -0.81 -10.14 6.06
N ARG A 31 -0.24 -11.19 5.44
CA ARG A 31 -0.99 -12.39 5.02
C ARG A 31 -1.52 -13.23 6.18
N SER A 32 -0.70 -13.45 7.20
CA SER A 32 -0.97 -14.49 8.23
C SER A 32 -1.52 -13.96 9.54
N ALA A 33 -1.35 -12.66 9.81
CA ALA A 33 -1.65 -12.10 11.13
C ALA A 33 -2.60 -10.90 11.11
N THR A 34 -3.04 -10.40 9.94
CA THR A 34 -3.98 -9.28 9.89
C THR A 34 -5.32 -9.66 10.51
N ARG A 35 -5.70 -8.94 11.57
CA ARG A 35 -6.99 -9.05 12.29
C ARG A 35 -7.95 -7.92 11.96
N GLY A 36 -7.45 -6.83 11.39
CA GLY A 36 -8.25 -5.70 10.93
C GLY A 36 -7.41 -4.71 10.15
N VAL A 37 -8.04 -3.96 9.25
CA VAL A 37 -7.39 -2.90 8.46
C VAL A 37 -8.11 -1.59 8.71
N GLN A 38 -7.34 -0.54 8.98
CA GLN A 38 -7.85 0.82 9.09
C GLN A 38 -7.20 1.69 8.03
N VAL A 39 -8.00 2.49 7.36
CA VAL A 39 -7.58 3.43 6.33
C VAL A 39 -7.83 4.85 6.81
N ARG A 40 -6.86 5.73 6.63
CA ARG A 40 -7.00 7.17 6.84
C ARG A 40 -6.75 7.88 5.53
N PHE A 41 -7.71 8.67 5.10
CA PHE A 41 -7.58 9.54 3.94
C PHE A 41 -6.77 10.77 4.32
N TYR A 42 -6.00 11.31 3.37
CA TYR A 42 -5.20 12.50 3.64
C TYR A 42 -6.07 13.76 3.77
N SER A 43 -7.22 13.78 3.11
CA SER A 43 -8.28 14.78 3.27
C SER A 43 -8.91 14.76 4.67
N GLU A 44 -9.02 13.58 5.28
CA GLU A 44 -9.67 13.37 6.58
C GLU A 44 -8.84 12.48 7.53
N PRO A 45 -7.69 12.99 8.02
CA PRO A 45 -6.76 12.17 8.81
C PRO A 45 -7.32 11.73 10.18
N LEU A 46 -8.35 12.43 10.69
CA LEU A 46 -8.97 12.15 11.99
C LEU A 46 -10.14 11.16 11.91
N ALA A 47 -10.56 10.75 10.70
CA ALA A 47 -11.68 9.84 10.48
C ALA A 47 -11.18 8.51 9.87
N PRO A 48 -10.67 7.57 10.70
CA PRO A 48 -10.28 6.26 10.18
C PRO A 48 -11.52 5.46 9.74
N VAL A 49 -11.42 4.84 8.57
CA VAL A 49 -12.45 3.96 7.98
C VAL A 49 -11.97 2.52 8.05
N ASN A 50 -12.87 1.59 8.38
CA ASN A 50 -12.52 0.17 8.39
C ASN A 50 -12.49 -0.38 6.97
N ALA A 51 -11.55 -1.30 6.73
CA ALA A 51 -11.39 -1.97 5.46
C ALA A 51 -11.07 -3.44 5.66
N ASP A 52 -11.30 -4.21 4.61
CA ASP A 52 -10.94 -5.61 4.50
C ASP A 52 -9.99 -5.81 3.32
N ILE A 53 -9.11 -6.81 3.41
CA ILE A 53 -8.26 -7.21 2.28
C ILE A 53 -9.14 -7.96 1.29
N ALA A 54 -9.43 -7.34 0.15
CA ALA A 54 -10.27 -7.94 -0.89
C ALA A 54 -9.49 -9.01 -1.67
N ARG A 55 -8.23 -8.70 -2.03
CA ARG A 55 -7.31 -9.67 -2.64
C ARG A 55 -5.87 -9.21 -2.56
N GLU A 56 -4.98 -10.19 -2.67
CA GLU A 56 -3.57 -9.97 -2.92
C GLU A 56 -3.29 -10.07 -4.42
N ILE A 57 -2.42 -9.20 -4.93
CA ILE A 57 -1.84 -9.31 -6.26
C ILE A 57 -0.48 -10.02 -6.09
N PRO A 58 -0.38 -11.32 -6.43
CA PRO A 58 0.76 -12.17 -6.06
C PRO A 58 2.07 -11.82 -6.78
N ALA A 59 2.07 -10.87 -7.71
CA ALA A 59 3.27 -10.45 -8.42
C ALA A 59 4.09 -9.49 -7.54
N ALA A 60 5.24 -9.97 -7.05
CA ALA A 60 6.29 -9.10 -6.54
C ALA A 60 6.73 -8.17 -7.69
N ALA A 61 6.33 -6.91 -7.62
CA ALA A 61 6.64 -5.92 -8.63
C ALA A 61 7.75 -5.01 -8.11
N SER A 62 8.74 -4.72 -8.96
CA SER A 62 9.66 -3.60 -8.76
C SER A 62 9.05 -2.27 -9.17
N ARG A 63 7.73 -2.20 -9.40
CA ARG A 63 7.04 -1.01 -9.90
C ARG A 63 5.86 -0.64 -8.99
N LEU A 64 5.84 0.60 -8.54
CA LEU A 64 4.76 1.18 -7.75
C LEU A 64 3.50 1.39 -8.59
N PRO A 65 2.31 1.28 -7.99
CA PRO A 65 1.05 1.62 -8.68
C PRO A 65 0.88 3.12 -8.88
N SER A 66 1.58 3.97 -8.12
CA SER A 66 1.56 5.42 -8.25
C SER A 66 2.87 6.04 -7.76
N LYS A 67 3.33 7.10 -8.45
CA LYS A 67 4.56 7.85 -8.11
C LYS A 67 4.50 8.45 -6.72
N VAL A 68 3.29 8.74 -6.24
CA VAL A 68 3.04 9.37 -4.94
C VAL A 68 3.44 8.47 -3.76
N LEU A 69 3.53 7.16 -3.99
CA LEU A 69 4.02 6.20 -2.99
C LEU A 69 5.56 6.17 -2.92
N GLY A 70 6.26 6.65 -3.95
CA GLY A 70 7.71 6.67 -4.03
C GLY A 70 8.34 7.95 -3.45
N SER A 71 9.61 7.88 -3.08
CA SER A 71 10.36 9.01 -2.51
C SER A 71 10.42 10.22 -3.44
N ALA A 72 10.41 10.01 -4.76
CA ALA A 72 10.31 11.08 -5.76
C ALA A 72 8.95 11.81 -5.75
N GLY A 73 7.89 11.18 -5.21
CA GLY A 73 6.56 11.76 -5.00
C GLY A 73 6.24 12.04 -3.52
N GLY A 74 7.25 12.00 -2.64
CA GLY A 74 7.09 12.23 -1.20
C GLY A 74 6.45 11.07 -0.43
N GLY A 75 6.53 9.85 -0.95
CA GLY A 75 6.16 8.61 -0.24
C GLY A 75 7.36 7.91 0.40
N GLU A 76 7.10 6.79 1.08
CA GLU A 76 8.11 6.10 1.89
C GLU A 76 9.01 5.15 1.08
N PHE A 77 8.57 4.71 -0.11
CA PHE A 77 9.32 3.74 -0.90
C PHE A 77 10.47 4.40 -1.66
N ARG A 78 11.70 3.90 -1.48
CA ARG A 78 12.86 4.38 -2.25
C ARG A 78 12.75 3.97 -3.71
N VAL A 79 12.71 4.96 -4.60
CA VAL A 79 12.68 4.77 -6.05
C VAL A 79 14.05 4.98 -6.68
N ASN A 80 14.28 4.37 -7.84
CA ASN A 80 15.49 4.53 -8.62
C ASN A 80 15.59 5.98 -9.15
N PRO A 81 16.62 6.77 -8.78
CA PRO A 81 16.75 8.14 -9.26
C PRO A 81 17.07 8.26 -10.75
N ALA A 82 17.52 7.16 -11.39
CA ALA A 82 17.72 7.10 -12.84
C ALA A 82 16.43 6.80 -13.62
N ASP A 83 15.34 6.41 -12.95
CA ASP A 83 14.03 6.22 -13.57
C ASP A 83 13.26 7.55 -13.59
N GLU A 84 13.11 8.13 -14.78
CA GLU A 84 12.35 9.37 -15.00
C GLU A 84 10.87 9.23 -14.57
N THR A 85 10.32 8.02 -14.60
CA THR A 85 8.93 7.78 -14.18
C THR A 85 8.77 7.79 -12.66
N GLY A 86 9.85 7.52 -11.91
CA GLY A 86 9.86 7.47 -10.44
C GLY A 86 8.92 6.40 -9.88
N LEU A 87 8.73 5.31 -10.62
CA LEU A 87 7.87 4.18 -10.25
C LEU A 87 8.67 2.94 -9.93
N GLU A 88 9.89 2.82 -10.45
CA GLU A 88 10.77 1.71 -10.19
C GLU A 88 11.37 1.78 -8.79
N THR A 89 11.18 0.72 -8.00
CA THR A 89 11.69 0.59 -6.64
C THR A 89 12.85 -0.38 -6.59
N ALA A 90 13.85 -0.04 -5.78
CA ALA A 90 14.99 -0.93 -5.52
C ALA A 90 14.61 -2.20 -4.72
N GLN A 91 13.41 -2.21 -4.14
CA GLN A 91 12.89 -3.29 -3.31
C GLN A 91 11.70 -3.97 -4.00
N GLN A 92 11.51 -5.27 -3.70
CA GLN A 92 10.33 -6.01 -4.15
C GLN A 92 9.11 -5.63 -3.31
N LEU A 93 8.06 -5.19 -3.99
CA LEU A 93 6.80 -4.79 -3.37
C LEU A 93 5.69 -5.76 -3.76
N PHE A 94 4.81 -6.04 -2.81
CA PHE A 94 3.57 -6.76 -3.03
C PHE A 94 2.41 -5.78 -2.95
N GLN A 95 1.39 -6.00 -3.77
CA GLN A 95 0.24 -5.12 -3.82
C GLN A 95 -0.98 -5.83 -3.24
N PHE A 96 -1.72 -5.13 -2.39
CA PHE A 96 -3.01 -5.57 -1.89
C PHE A 96 -4.07 -4.59 -2.37
N GLU A 97 -5.25 -5.14 -2.66
CA GLU A 97 -6.45 -4.35 -2.86
C GLU A 97 -7.32 -4.46 -1.61
N LEU A 98 -7.67 -3.32 -1.06
CA LEU A 98 -8.52 -3.18 0.10
C LEU A 98 -9.89 -2.68 -0.35
N GLN A 99 -10.92 -3.20 0.31
CA GLN A 99 -12.29 -2.76 0.16
C GLN A 99 -12.75 -2.12 1.47
N LEU A 100 -13.35 -0.94 1.39
CA LEU A 100 -13.91 -0.27 2.56
C LEU A 100 -15.15 -1.04 3.03
N THR A 101 -15.23 -1.31 4.33
CA THR A 101 -16.36 -2.03 4.94
C THR A 101 -17.55 -1.08 5.15
N ASP A 102 -17.25 0.20 5.42
CA ASP A 102 -18.23 1.26 5.56
C ASP A 102 -18.41 2.03 4.24
N ALA A 103 -19.63 2.49 3.96
CA ALA A 103 -19.92 3.29 2.78
C ALA A 103 -19.26 4.67 2.90
N TYR A 104 -18.03 4.78 2.39
CA TYR A 104 -17.26 6.01 2.35
C TYR A 104 -16.96 6.37 0.88
N PRO A 105 -17.72 7.29 0.27
CA PRO A 105 -17.42 7.78 -1.07
C PRO A 105 -16.22 8.73 -0.98
N PRO A 106 -15.04 8.38 -1.52
CA PRO A 106 -13.91 9.30 -1.51
C PRO A 106 -14.24 10.52 -2.37
N ALA A 107 -13.80 11.69 -1.91
CA ALA A 107 -14.01 12.94 -2.66
C ALA A 107 -13.25 12.96 -3.99
N TYR A 108 -12.13 12.24 -4.10
CA TYR A 108 -11.23 12.27 -5.26
C TYR A 108 -10.62 10.90 -5.57
N PHE A 109 -10.41 10.61 -6.86
CA PHE A 109 -9.56 9.50 -7.30
C PHE A 109 -8.08 9.84 -7.14
N GLY A 110 -7.26 8.84 -6.84
CA GLY A 110 -5.81 8.99 -6.71
C GLY A 110 -5.36 9.68 -5.42
N GLU A 111 -6.27 9.85 -4.47
CA GLU A 111 -5.93 10.34 -3.14
C GLU A 111 -4.97 9.38 -2.43
N ARG A 112 -4.03 9.94 -1.67
CA ARG A 112 -3.16 9.18 -0.79
C ARG A 112 -3.93 8.74 0.44
N VAL A 113 -3.69 7.50 0.83
CA VAL A 113 -4.22 6.98 2.10
C VAL A 113 -3.09 6.39 2.92
N GLN A 114 -3.22 6.51 4.24
CA GLN A 114 -2.41 5.76 5.19
C GLN A 114 -3.19 4.53 5.64
N VAL A 115 -2.56 3.36 5.52
CA VAL A 115 -3.16 2.08 5.89
C VAL A 115 -2.45 1.55 7.13
N ARG A 116 -3.24 1.18 8.15
CA ARG A 116 -2.77 0.48 9.33
C ARG A 116 -3.32 -0.94 9.32
N PHE A 117 -2.43 -1.91 9.18
CA PHE A 117 -2.73 -3.33 9.39
C PHE A 117 -2.57 -3.68 10.87
N ASP A 118 -3.65 -4.13 11.50
CA ASP A 118 -3.61 -4.60 12.88
C ASP A 118 -3.28 -6.09 12.89
N HIS A 119 -2.15 -6.45 13.50
CA HIS A 119 -1.65 -7.83 13.54
C HIS A 119 -1.93 -8.53 14.89
N GLY A 120 -2.72 -7.88 15.76
CA GLY A 120 -3.00 -8.34 17.11
C GLY A 120 -1.87 -8.05 18.12
N ARG A 121 -2.03 -8.58 19.33
CA ARG A 121 -1.08 -8.41 20.43
C ARG A 121 -0.01 -9.50 20.37
N GLU A 122 1.15 -9.16 19.84
CA GLU A 122 2.31 -10.03 19.90
C GLU A 122 3.20 -9.65 21.08
N THR A 123 3.61 -10.63 21.89
CA THR A 123 4.52 -10.41 23.02
C THR A 123 5.80 -9.71 22.56
N LEU A 124 6.29 -8.74 23.35
CA LEU A 124 7.53 -7.99 23.04
C LEU A 124 8.70 -8.89 22.63
N ALA A 125 8.85 -10.05 23.28
CA ALA A 125 9.88 -11.04 22.96
C ALA A 125 9.84 -11.53 21.49
N LYS A 126 8.64 -11.78 20.92
CA LYS A 126 8.51 -12.21 19.52
C LYS A 126 8.74 -11.05 18.54
N GLN A 127 8.33 -9.83 18.91
CA GLN A 127 8.63 -8.63 18.12
C GLN A 127 10.15 -8.42 18.01
N TRP A 128 10.85 -8.50 19.14
CA TRP A 128 12.31 -8.37 19.22
C TRP A 128 13.04 -9.49 18.49
N PHE A 129 12.57 -10.74 18.59
CA PHE A 129 13.15 -11.87 17.86
C PHE A 129 13.03 -11.70 16.34
N ARG A 130 11.91 -11.16 15.82
CA ARG A 130 11.78 -10.85 14.38
C ARG A 130 12.73 -9.76 13.93
N VAL A 131 12.84 -8.68 14.68
CA VAL A 131 13.78 -7.58 14.38
C VAL A 131 15.22 -8.10 14.41
N GLY A 132 15.57 -8.87 15.45
CA GLY A 132 16.88 -9.52 15.58
C GLY A 132 17.18 -10.49 14.43
N ARG A 133 16.21 -11.31 14.02
CA ARG A 133 16.34 -12.20 12.86
C ARG A 133 16.52 -11.43 11.55
N ARG A 134 15.81 -10.31 11.35
CA ARG A 134 15.99 -9.43 10.17
C ARG A 134 17.40 -8.87 10.12
N LEU A 135 17.90 -8.35 11.23
CA LEU A 135 19.25 -7.81 11.30
C LEU A 135 20.29 -8.89 11.03
N PHE A 136 20.15 -10.07 11.64
CA PHE A 136 21.05 -11.20 11.44
C PHE A 136 21.09 -11.68 9.99
N LEU A 137 19.94 -11.80 9.32
CA LEU A 137 19.87 -12.20 7.91
C LEU A 137 20.41 -11.11 6.97
N SER A 138 20.27 -9.82 7.33
CA SER A 138 20.82 -8.71 6.54
C SER A 138 22.32 -8.53 6.69
N SER A 139 22.90 -8.91 7.84
CA SER A 139 24.32 -8.71 8.15
C SER A 139 25.19 -9.95 7.95
N PHE A 140 24.59 -11.16 7.94
CA PHE A 140 25.30 -12.44 7.80
C PHE A 140 24.85 -13.27 6.58
N GLY A 141 24.20 -12.65 5.60
CA GLY A 141 23.81 -13.32 4.37
C GLY A 141 25.03 -13.76 3.56
N VAL A 142 25.25 -15.08 3.52
CA VAL A 142 25.65 -15.82 2.31
C VAL A 142 24.59 -15.62 1.24
#